data_AF-A0A917RUA4-F1
#
_entry.id   AF-A0A917RUA4-F1
#
_cell.length_a   1.000
_cell.length_b   1.000
_cell.length_c   1.000
_cell.angle_alpha   90.00
_cell.angle_beta   90.00
_cell.angle_gamma   90.00
#
_symmetry.space_group_name_H-M   'P 1'
#
loop_
_entity.id
_entity.type
_entity.pdbx_description
1 polymer ?
#
loop_
_entity_poly.entity_id
_entity_poly.type
_entity_poly.pdbx_seq_one_letter_code
_entity_poly.pdbx_strand_id
1 'polypeptide(L)'
;MHPELPFRTSNQVAQYLREPFGPEAEFSLLETEFGWVCRPILTQQEMAAGLGLGLGNFVVNKQTGVITEHRSLPPEVIGQEFDQAIRSGQPVQGARVYPPTWTVQIQATRETPTDIEYRVQARSLTDPPAEPPIDHLLLINKQTFHMVTNVQVIHPACSEAAAWAEDRSQETGTWPQAGTFQF
;
A
#
# COMPACT_ATOMS: atom_id res chain seq x y z
N MET A 1 9.33 15.63 -5.97
CA MET A 1 10.81 15.69 -5.96
C MET A 1 11.22 15.73 -4.48
N HIS A 2 11.63 14.60 -3.89
CA HIS A 2 12.19 14.58 -2.52
C HIS A 2 13.71 14.50 -2.63
N PRO A 3 14.47 15.59 -2.42
CA PRO A 3 15.91 15.56 -2.51
C PRO A 3 16.51 15.56 -1.10
N GLU A 4 16.49 14.42 -0.40
CA GLU A 4 17.47 14.08 0.65
C GLU A 4 17.64 12.55 0.68
N LEU A 5 18.13 12.01 -0.43
CA LEU A 5 18.72 10.66 -0.46
C LEU A 5 20.20 10.83 -0.12
N PRO A 6 20.74 10.04 0.84
CA PRO A 6 20.32 8.69 1.21
C PRO A 6 19.83 8.51 2.65
N PHE A 7 18.98 7.50 2.89
CA PHE A 7 18.55 7.06 4.24
C PHE A 7 19.69 6.34 4.96
N ARG A 8 20.59 7.10 5.58
CA ARG A 8 21.84 6.60 6.18
C ARG A 8 21.73 6.28 7.66
N THR A 9 20.69 6.76 8.33
CA THR A 9 20.54 6.60 9.78
C THR A 9 19.16 6.08 10.14
N SER A 10 19.08 5.36 11.26
CA SER A 10 17.82 4.87 11.81
C SER A 10 16.84 6.01 12.09
N ASN A 11 17.31 7.19 12.53
CA ASN A 11 16.46 8.34 12.80
C ASN A 11 15.81 8.90 11.51
N GLN A 12 16.58 9.02 10.42
CA GLN A 12 16.03 9.45 9.13
C GLN A 12 14.96 8.48 8.63
N VAL A 13 15.19 7.18 8.78
CA VAL A 13 14.25 6.14 8.37
C VAL A 13 12.99 6.18 9.23
N ALA A 14 13.13 6.28 10.56
CA ALA A 14 11.99 6.39 11.47
C ALA A 14 11.14 7.63 11.15
N GLN A 15 11.77 8.78 10.88
CA GLN A 15 11.07 9.98 10.48
C GLN A 15 10.34 9.80 9.13
N TYR A 16 10.98 9.16 8.17
CA TYR A 16 10.41 8.91 6.84
C TYR A 16 9.21 7.96 6.87
N LEU A 17 9.26 6.91 7.71
CA LEU A 17 8.16 5.95 7.88
C LEU A 17 6.87 6.60 8.41
N ARG A 18 6.96 7.76 9.06
CA ARG A 18 5.77 8.49 9.54
C ARG A 18 4.91 9.04 8.40
N GLU A 19 5.45 9.23 7.21
CA GLU A 19 4.68 9.73 6.07
C GLU A 19 3.56 8.75 5.66
N PRO A 20 3.85 7.48 5.33
CA PRO A 20 2.82 6.50 4.99
C PRO A 20 2.10 5.89 6.20
N PHE A 21 2.76 5.75 7.35
CA PHE A 21 2.21 4.99 8.49
C PHE A 21 1.68 5.86 9.64
N GLY A 22 1.83 7.19 9.56
CA GLY A 22 1.35 8.14 10.55
C GLY A 22 2.39 8.53 11.61
N PRO A 23 2.15 9.64 12.35
CA PRO A 23 3.14 10.26 13.22
C PRO A 23 3.52 9.42 14.46
N GLU A 24 2.57 8.63 14.95
CA GLU A 24 2.71 7.80 16.16
C GLU A 24 3.24 6.38 15.85
N ALA A 25 3.48 6.05 14.58
CA ALA A 25 3.95 4.74 14.20
C ALA A 25 5.39 4.50 14.67
N GLU A 26 5.59 3.45 15.45
CA GLU A 26 6.91 3.03 15.94
C GLU A 26 7.39 1.76 15.22
N PHE A 27 8.70 1.70 14.97
CA PHE A 27 9.32 0.60 14.23
C PHE A 27 10.59 0.12 14.92
N SER A 28 10.75 -1.20 14.95
CA SER A 28 12.05 -1.84 15.13
C SER A 28 12.78 -1.82 13.80
N LEU A 29 14.03 -1.34 13.79
CA LEU A 29 14.82 -1.14 12.60
C LEU A 29 16.06 -2.04 12.61
N LEU A 30 16.24 -2.81 11.55
CA LEU A 30 17.45 -3.58 11.27
C LEU A 30 18.10 -3.02 10.00
N GLU A 31 19.34 -2.53 10.13
CA GLU A 31 20.11 -2.04 8.99
C GLU A 31 20.67 -3.21 8.16
N THR A 32 20.60 -3.10 6.84
CA THR A 32 21.21 -4.04 5.87
C THR A 32 22.14 -3.31 4.92
N GLU A 33 22.75 -3.98 3.94
CA GLU A 33 23.64 -3.31 2.97
C GLU A 33 22.90 -2.25 2.16
N PHE A 34 21.74 -2.61 1.59
CA PHE A 34 20.99 -1.77 0.67
C PHE A 34 19.68 -1.21 1.25
N GLY A 35 19.28 -1.63 2.46
CA GLY A 35 17.99 -1.29 3.02
C GLY A 35 17.96 -1.17 4.54
N TRP A 36 16.77 -0.87 5.04
CA TRP A 36 16.39 -0.95 6.43
C TRP A 36 15.15 -1.82 6.54
N VAL A 37 15.24 -2.94 7.25
CA VAL A 37 14.07 -3.77 7.55
C VAL A 37 13.36 -3.14 8.74
N CYS A 38 12.07 -2.88 8.58
CA CYS A 38 11.24 -2.12 9.50
C CYS A 38 10.08 -3.01 9.93
N ARG A 39 9.97 -3.26 11.24
CA ARG A 39 8.88 -4.03 11.81
C ARG A 39 8.06 -3.13 12.74
N PRO A 40 6.74 -2.96 12.51
CA PRO A 40 5.89 -2.19 13.41
C PRO A 40 5.99 -2.70 14.84
N ILE A 41 6.11 -1.78 15.79
CA ILE A 41 5.98 -2.04 17.22
C ILE A 41 4.56 -1.68 17.60
N LEU A 42 3.75 -2.69 17.90
CA LEU A 42 2.39 -2.47 18.35
C LEU A 42 2.34 -1.97 19.78
N THR A 43 1.48 -1.00 20.02
CA THR A 43 1.02 -0.63 21.35
C THR A 43 0.19 -1.76 21.98
N GLN A 44 0.06 -1.75 23.31
CA GLN A 44 -0.80 -2.71 24.01
C GLN A 44 -2.27 -2.60 23.58
N GLN A 45 -2.73 -1.40 23.20
CA GLN A 45 -4.08 -1.18 22.71
C GLN A 45 -4.28 -1.83 21.32
N GLU A 46 -3.32 -1.70 20.41
CA GLU A 46 -3.39 -2.32 19.09
C GLU A 46 -3.31 -3.85 19.16
N MET A 47 -2.45 -4.39 20.05
CA MET A 47 -2.42 -5.82 20.35
C MET A 47 -3.77 -6.31 20.88
N ALA A 48 -4.38 -5.58 21.82
CA ALA A 48 -5.68 -5.92 22.40
C ALA A 48 -6.83 -5.82 21.38
N ALA A 49 -6.71 -4.93 20.38
CA ALA A 49 -7.65 -4.78 19.27
C ALA A 49 -7.47 -5.82 18.16
N GLY A 50 -6.49 -6.74 18.26
CA GLY A 50 -6.24 -7.76 17.24
C GLY A 50 -5.50 -7.26 16.01
N LEU A 51 -4.98 -6.03 16.02
CA LEU A 51 -4.21 -5.41 14.92
C LEU A 51 -2.82 -6.03 14.72
N GLY A 52 -2.47 -7.07 15.48
CA GLY A 52 -1.23 -7.84 15.32
C GLY A 52 -1.27 -8.90 14.22
N LEU A 53 -2.45 -9.24 13.71
CA LEU A 53 -2.61 -10.17 12.58
C LEU A 53 -2.53 -9.37 11.27
N GLY A 54 -1.53 -9.67 10.44
CA GLY A 54 -1.35 -9.00 9.14
C GLY A 54 -0.32 -7.86 9.13
N LEU A 55 0.43 -7.63 10.22
CA LEU A 55 1.52 -6.67 10.19
C LEU A 55 2.65 -7.17 9.29
N GLY A 56 2.71 -6.59 8.09
CA GLY A 56 3.81 -6.77 7.16
C GLY A 56 5.15 -6.36 7.77
N ASN A 57 6.21 -7.00 7.28
CA ASN A 57 7.55 -6.46 7.46
C ASN A 57 7.83 -5.53 6.29
N PHE A 58 8.41 -4.37 6.55
CA PHE A 58 8.73 -3.42 5.49
C PHE A 58 10.23 -3.36 5.25
N VAL A 59 10.64 -2.98 4.05
CA VAL A 59 12.03 -2.62 3.75
C VAL A 59 12.06 -1.26 3.07
N VAL A 60 12.79 -0.32 3.66
CA VAL A 60 13.12 0.98 3.06
C VAL A 60 14.43 0.84 2.29
N ASN A 61 14.39 1.05 0.97
CA ASN A 61 15.59 1.07 0.16
C ASN A 61 16.42 2.35 0.45
N LYS A 62 17.68 2.20 0.87
CA LYS A 62 18.54 3.34 1.26
C LYS A 62 18.80 4.34 0.14
N GLN A 63 18.80 3.87 -1.11
CA GLN A 63 19.13 4.67 -2.28
C GLN A 63 17.92 5.34 -2.91
N THR A 64 16.76 4.69 -2.88
CA THR A 64 15.58 5.17 -3.61
C THR A 64 14.45 5.66 -2.70
N GLY A 65 14.47 5.30 -1.42
CA GLY A 65 13.38 5.55 -0.49
C GLY A 65 12.15 4.68 -0.70
N VAL A 66 12.16 3.78 -1.70
CA VAL A 66 11.04 2.88 -1.92
C VAL A 66 10.85 1.99 -0.69
N ILE A 67 9.62 1.97 -0.18
CA ILE A 67 9.18 1.07 0.88
C ILE A 67 8.48 -0.10 0.22
N THR A 68 8.93 -1.30 0.55
CA THR A 68 8.31 -2.55 0.12
C THR A 68 7.78 -3.30 1.31
N GLU A 69 6.58 -3.87 1.20
CA GLU A 69 6.03 -4.85 2.13
C GLU A 69 6.49 -6.25 1.74
N HIS A 70 6.87 -7.04 2.75
CA HIS A 70 7.39 -8.38 2.63
C HIS A 70 6.57 -9.36 3.45
N ARG A 71 6.58 -10.62 3.01
CA ARG A 71 6.02 -11.76 3.72
C ARG A 71 6.51 -11.86 5.17
N SER A 72 5.76 -12.58 6.01
CA SER A 72 6.06 -12.83 7.42
C SER A 72 7.28 -13.75 7.62
N LEU A 73 8.47 -13.25 7.33
CA LEU A 73 9.76 -13.87 7.59
C LEU A 73 10.51 -13.14 8.71
N PRO A 74 11.53 -13.76 9.32
CA PRO A 74 12.43 -13.08 10.23
C PRO A 74 13.09 -11.86 9.55
N PRO A 75 13.25 -10.71 10.25
CA PRO A 75 13.84 -9.49 9.66
C PRO A 75 15.20 -9.72 9.01
N GLU A 76 16.05 -10.57 9.59
CA GLU A 76 17.38 -10.89 9.07
C GLU A 76 17.30 -11.60 7.72
N VAL A 77 16.31 -12.50 7.55
CA VAL A 77 16.09 -13.22 6.29
C VAL A 77 15.59 -12.27 5.22
N ILE A 78 14.65 -11.38 5.57
CA ILE A 78 14.16 -10.34 4.66
C ILE A 78 15.31 -9.43 4.18
N GLY A 79 16.16 -9.00 5.11
CA GLY A 79 17.32 -8.18 4.78
C GLY A 79 18.30 -8.87 3.82
N GLN A 80 18.57 -10.15 4.05
CA GLN A 80 19.43 -10.96 3.17
C GLN A 80 18.82 -11.13 1.78
N GLU A 81 17.53 -11.48 1.69
CA GLU A 81 16.83 -11.64 0.41
C GLU A 81 16.79 -10.32 -0.37
N PHE A 82 16.53 -9.21 0.32
CA PHE A 82 16.54 -7.88 -0.27
C PHE A 82 17.92 -7.52 -0.81
N ASP A 83 18.97 -7.65 0.00
CA ASP A 83 20.33 -7.31 -0.41
C ASP A 83 20.80 -8.19 -1.56
N GLN A 84 20.45 -9.48 -1.55
CA GLN A 84 20.74 -10.39 -2.66
C GLN A 84 20.03 -9.98 -3.95
N ALA A 85 18.75 -9.61 -3.88
CA ALA A 85 18.00 -9.15 -5.05
C ALA A 85 18.64 -7.91 -5.67
N ILE A 86 18.97 -6.90 -4.85
CA ILE A 86 19.65 -5.69 -5.33
C ILE A 86 21.02 -6.01 -5.93
N ARG A 87 21.85 -6.81 -5.25
CA ARG A 87 23.19 -7.18 -5.72
C ARG A 87 23.18 -7.93 -7.05
N SER A 88 22.16 -8.76 -7.26
CA SER A 88 22.01 -9.58 -8.47
C SER A 88 21.18 -8.91 -9.57
N GLY A 89 20.68 -7.69 -9.33
CA GLY A 89 19.78 -6.99 -10.26
C GLY A 89 18.44 -7.70 -10.46
N GLN A 90 18.04 -8.58 -9.53
CA GLN A 90 16.76 -9.27 -9.57
C GLN A 90 15.65 -8.42 -8.92
N PRO A 91 14.38 -8.63 -9.31
CA PRO A 91 13.26 -8.01 -8.64
C PRO A 91 13.23 -8.35 -7.14
N VAL A 92 13.01 -7.33 -6.31
CA VAL A 92 12.77 -7.51 -4.87
C VAL A 92 11.46 -8.27 -4.67
N GLN A 93 11.47 -9.27 -3.79
CA GLN A 93 10.29 -10.10 -3.46
C GLN A 93 9.38 -9.40 -2.44
N GLY A 94 8.90 -8.21 -2.78
CA GLY A 94 8.00 -7.41 -1.96
C GLY A 94 7.15 -6.46 -2.80
N ALA A 95 5.97 -6.11 -2.30
CA ALA A 95 5.07 -5.16 -2.96
C ALA A 95 5.46 -3.73 -2.56
N ARG A 96 5.55 -2.81 -3.51
CA ARG A 96 5.78 -1.39 -3.17
C ARG A 96 4.54 -0.85 -2.47
N VAL A 97 4.75 -0.20 -1.33
CA VAL A 97 3.70 0.51 -0.56
C VAL A 97 3.95 2.01 -0.46
N TYR A 98 5.18 2.47 -0.72
CA TYR A 98 5.51 3.90 -0.73
C TYR A 98 6.75 4.19 -1.62
N PRO A 99 6.84 5.38 -2.26
CA PRO A 99 5.75 6.33 -2.47
C PRO A 99 4.65 5.73 -3.35
N PRO A 100 3.41 6.24 -3.26
CA PRO A 100 2.35 5.82 -4.15
C PRO A 100 2.73 6.02 -5.61
N THR A 101 2.30 5.09 -6.45
CA THR A 101 2.55 5.10 -7.89
C THR A 101 1.30 5.39 -8.70
N TRP A 102 0.15 5.44 -8.05
CA TRP A 102 -1.14 5.70 -8.65
C TRP A 102 -1.94 6.68 -7.81
N THR A 103 -2.81 7.44 -8.47
CA THR A 103 -3.92 8.12 -7.81
C THR A 103 -5.22 7.69 -8.44
N VAL A 104 -6.19 7.38 -7.60
CA VAL A 104 -7.49 6.84 -7.97
C VAL A 104 -8.57 7.81 -7.51
N GLN A 105 -9.52 8.05 -8.39
CA GLN A 105 -10.77 8.74 -8.12
C GLN A 105 -11.90 7.75 -8.31
N ILE A 106 -12.81 7.67 -7.35
CA ILE A 106 -13.99 6.83 -7.47
C ILE A 106 -15.24 7.66 -7.26
N GLN A 107 -16.30 7.29 -7.97
CA GLN A 107 -17.62 7.91 -7.86
C GLN A 107 -18.70 6.85 -8.01
N ALA A 108 -19.62 6.77 -7.04
CA ALA A 108 -20.77 5.89 -7.12
C ALA A 108 -21.67 6.37 -8.28
N THR A 109 -22.03 5.43 -9.14
CA THR A 109 -22.91 5.65 -10.31
C THR A 109 -24.27 5.03 -10.09
N ARG A 110 -24.33 3.95 -9.31
CA ARG A 110 -25.56 3.26 -8.92
C ARG A 110 -25.35 2.55 -7.60
N GLU A 111 -26.37 2.56 -6.75
CA GLU A 111 -26.37 1.82 -5.50
C GLU A 111 -27.71 1.08 -5.32
N THR A 112 -27.64 -0.17 -4.91
CA THR A 112 -28.79 -1.00 -4.50
C THR A 112 -28.55 -1.53 -3.08
N PRO A 113 -29.52 -2.21 -2.46
CA PRO A 113 -29.29 -2.85 -1.16
C PRO A 113 -28.17 -3.92 -1.18
N THR A 114 -27.92 -4.56 -2.32
CA THR A 114 -26.96 -5.67 -2.45
C THR A 114 -25.65 -5.26 -3.10
N ASP A 115 -25.66 -4.24 -3.96
CA ASP A 115 -24.53 -3.92 -4.81
C ASP A 115 -24.29 -2.40 -4.86
N ILE A 116 -23.05 -2.03 -5.17
CA ILE A 116 -22.69 -0.66 -5.51
C ILE A 116 -21.79 -0.67 -6.74
N GLU A 117 -22.10 0.22 -7.69
CA GLU A 117 -21.35 0.40 -8.91
C GLU A 117 -20.59 1.74 -8.85
N TYR A 118 -19.28 1.65 -9.01
CA TYR A 118 -18.38 2.78 -9.07
C TYR A 118 -17.86 3.00 -10.49
N ARG A 119 -17.73 4.26 -10.89
CA ARG A 119 -16.77 4.65 -11.91
C ARG A 119 -15.42 4.88 -11.23
N VAL A 120 -14.41 4.16 -11.67
CA VAL A 120 -13.03 4.20 -11.16
C VAL A 120 -12.14 4.81 -12.23
N GLN A 121 -11.52 5.93 -11.90
CA GLN A 121 -10.56 6.61 -12.77
C GLN A 121 -9.20 6.59 -12.08
N ALA A 122 -8.17 6.14 -12.78
CA ALA A 122 -6.82 6.07 -12.21
C ALA A 122 -5.77 6.61 -13.17
N ARG A 123 -4.73 7.23 -12.62
CA ARG A 123 -3.57 7.71 -13.37
C ARG A 123 -2.29 7.38 -12.64
N SER A 124 -1.25 7.02 -13.39
CA SER A 124 0.09 6.80 -12.84
C SER A 124 0.71 8.12 -12.36
N LEU A 125 1.43 8.05 -11.25
CA LEU A 125 2.20 9.14 -10.65
C LEU A 125 3.70 9.08 -11.00
N THR A 126 4.13 8.06 -11.76
CA THR A 126 5.53 7.93 -12.19
C THR A 126 5.83 8.79 -13.42
N ASP A 127 7.10 9.12 -13.62
CA ASP A 127 7.60 9.80 -14.82
C ASP A 127 8.76 9.01 -15.46
N PRO A 128 8.58 8.44 -16.67
CA PRO A 128 7.33 8.44 -17.45
C PRO A 128 6.21 7.63 -16.77
N PRO A 129 4.92 7.89 -17.12
CA PRO A 129 3.80 7.11 -16.61
C PRO A 129 3.97 5.63 -16.90
N ALA A 130 3.71 4.78 -15.91
CA ALA A 130 3.78 3.33 -16.08
C ALA A 130 2.78 2.84 -17.13
N GLU A 131 1.57 3.40 -17.12
CA GLU A 131 0.47 3.08 -18.02
C GLU A 131 -0.39 4.33 -18.32
N PRO A 132 -1.16 4.36 -19.43
CA PRO A 132 -2.14 5.40 -19.69
C PRO A 132 -3.22 5.48 -18.59
N PRO A 133 -3.88 6.64 -18.41
CA PRO A 133 -5.01 6.74 -17.50
C PRO A 133 -6.14 5.77 -17.87
N ILE A 134 -6.79 5.20 -16.85
CA ILE A 134 -7.90 4.26 -17.03
C ILE A 134 -9.22 4.84 -16.52
N ASP A 135 -10.33 4.30 -17.06
CA ASP A 135 -11.70 4.62 -16.68
C ASP A 135 -12.55 3.36 -16.79
N HIS A 136 -12.91 2.78 -15.65
CA HIS A 136 -13.59 1.48 -15.56
C HIS A 136 -14.81 1.55 -14.66
N LEU A 137 -15.79 0.68 -14.94
CA LEU A 137 -16.89 0.43 -14.02
C LEU A 137 -16.51 -0.74 -13.12
N LEU A 138 -16.77 -0.60 -11.83
CA LEU A 138 -16.51 -1.57 -10.78
C LEU A 138 -17.83 -1.81 -10.03
N LEU A 139 -18.36 -3.03 -10.12
CA LEU A 139 -19.51 -3.48 -9.34
C LEU A 139 -19.00 -4.31 -8.15
N ILE A 140 -19.42 -3.93 -6.95
CA ILE A 140 -19.08 -4.63 -5.71
C ILE A 140 -20.37 -5.15 -5.08
N ASN A 141 -20.41 -6.44 -4.77
CA ASN A 141 -21.45 -6.98 -3.90
C ASN A 141 -21.13 -6.64 -2.44
N LYS A 142 -22.04 -5.95 -1.77
CA LYS A 142 -21.84 -5.39 -0.43
C LYS A 142 -21.75 -6.43 0.69
N GLN A 143 -22.17 -7.67 0.42
CA GLN A 143 -22.19 -8.75 1.42
C GLN A 143 -21.03 -9.72 1.23
N THR A 144 -20.69 -10.04 -0.03
CA THR A 144 -19.65 -11.03 -0.34
C THR A 144 -18.32 -10.39 -0.72
N PHE A 145 -18.29 -9.06 -0.92
CA PHE A 145 -17.15 -8.30 -1.45
C PHE A 145 -16.65 -8.79 -2.81
N HIS A 146 -17.46 -9.60 -3.50
CA HIS A 146 -17.15 -10.03 -4.85
C HIS A 146 -17.21 -8.83 -5.79
N MET A 147 -16.12 -8.63 -6.54
CA MET A 147 -15.98 -7.53 -7.48
C MET A 147 -16.04 -8.00 -8.93
N VAL A 148 -16.67 -7.20 -9.78
CA VAL A 148 -16.72 -7.38 -11.23
C VAL A 148 -16.39 -6.04 -11.89
N THR A 149 -15.68 -6.08 -13.01
CA THR A 149 -15.42 -4.88 -13.81
C THR A 149 -16.00 -5.01 -15.21
N ASN A 150 -16.15 -3.90 -15.92
CA ASN A 150 -16.59 -3.90 -17.33
C ASN A 150 -15.49 -4.34 -18.32
N VAL A 151 -14.31 -4.71 -17.84
CA VAL A 151 -13.17 -5.16 -18.64
C VAL A 151 -12.77 -6.59 -18.26
N GLN A 152 -12.09 -7.30 -19.16
CA GLN A 152 -11.70 -8.70 -18.94
C GLN A 152 -10.54 -8.85 -17.94
N VAL A 153 -9.59 -7.90 -17.97
CA VAL A 153 -8.44 -7.88 -17.07
C VAL A 153 -8.68 -6.80 -16.04
N ILE A 154 -8.84 -7.19 -14.78
CA ILE A 154 -9.05 -6.26 -13.67
C ILE A 154 -7.75 -5.50 -13.43
N HIS A 155 -7.77 -4.19 -13.70
CA HIS A 155 -6.64 -3.31 -13.39
C HIS A 155 -6.47 -3.19 -11.87
N PRO A 156 -5.24 -3.14 -11.32
CA PRO A 156 -5.00 -3.06 -9.87
C PRO A 156 -5.79 -1.96 -9.16
N ALA A 157 -5.90 -0.78 -9.78
CA ALA A 157 -6.69 0.33 -9.22
C ALA A 157 -8.17 -0.01 -8.94
N CYS A 158 -8.78 -0.98 -9.64
CA CYS A 158 -10.14 -1.44 -9.33
C CYS A 158 -10.18 -2.30 -8.06
N SER A 159 -9.17 -3.15 -7.85
CA SER A 159 -9.03 -3.93 -6.61
C SER A 159 -8.77 -3.03 -5.42
N GLU A 160 -7.89 -2.04 -5.57
CA GLU A 160 -7.61 -1.03 -4.54
C GLU A 160 -8.84 -0.16 -4.25
N ALA A 161 -9.61 0.22 -5.28
CA ALA A 161 -10.87 0.94 -5.10
C ALA A 161 -11.90 0.13 -4.31
N ALA A 162 -11.98 -1.18 -4.54
CA ALA A 162 -12.87 -2.05 -3.78
C ALA A 162 -12.45 -2.14 -2.31
N ALA A 163 -11.16 -2.39 -2.04
CA ALA A 163 -10.62 -2.45 -0.69
C ALA A 163 -10.81 -1.12 0.07
N TRP A 164 -10.53 0.01 -0.57
CA TRP A 164 -10.76 1.33 0.00
C TRP A 164 -12.24 1.57 0.33
N ALA A 165 -13.16 1.22 -0.58
CA ALA A 165 -14.58 1.43 -0.36
C ALA A 165 -15.13 0.51 0.76
N GLU A 166 -14.65 -0.73 0.81
CA GLU A 166 -14.96 -1.68 1.89
C GLU A 166 -14.51 -1.14 3.25
N ASP A 167 -13.24 -0.77 3.39
CA ASP A 167 -12.67 -0.24 4.64
C ASP A 167 -13.49 0.96 5.16
N ARG A 168 -13.76 1.95 4.28
CA ARG A 168 -14.62 3.09 4.61
C ARG A 168 -16.04 2.71 4.99
N SER A 169 -16.60 1.68 4.37
CA SER A 169 -17.93 1.20 4.69
C SER A 169 -17.97 0.54 6.07
N GLN A 170 -16.90 -0.15 6.47
CA GLN A 170 -16.75 -0.75 7.79
C GLN A 170 -16.56 0.32 8.87
N GLU A 171 -15.79 1.37 8.58
CA GLU A 171 -15.58 2.51 9.50
C GLU A 171 -16.86 3.33 9.74
N THR A 172 -17.59 3.64 8.67
CA THR A 172 -18.70 4.61 8.71
C THR A 172 -20.08 3.96 8.74
N GLY A 173 -20.17 2.67 8.47
CA GLY A 173 -21.42 1.94 8.28
C GLY A 173 -22.13 2.25 6.95
N THR A 174 -21.52 3.06 6.08
CA THR A 174 -22.12 3.46 4.80
C THR A 174 -21.12 3.37 3.66
N TRP A 175 -21.56 2.93 2.48
CA TRP A 175 -20.69 2.90 1.31
C TRP A 175 -20.40 4.32 0.80
N PRO A 176 -19.12 4.64 0.52
CA PRO A 176 -18.72 5.99 0.13
C PRO A 176 -19.30 6.35 -1.24
N GLN A 177 -19.82 7.58 -1.40
CA GLN A 177 -20.38 8.04 -2.68
C GLN A 177 -19.29 8.54 -3.64
N ALA A 178 -18.18 9.04 -3.12
CA ALA A 178 -17.02 9.44 -3.90
C ALA A 178 -15.77 9.39 -3.02
N GLY A 179 -14.61 9.32 -3.66
CA GLY A 179 -13.34 9.26 -2.97
C GLY A 179 -12.16 9.58 -3.87
N THR A 180 -11.05 9.97 -3.25
CA THR A 180 -9.76 10.05 -3.91
C THR A 180 -8.70 9.50 -2.98
N PHE A 181 -7.85 8.62 -3.49
CA PHE A 181 -6.75 8.02 -2.73
C PHE A 181 -5.55 7.73 -3.63
N GLN A 182 -4.45 7.29 -3.03
CA GLN A 182 -3.21 6.94 -3.70
C GLN A 182 -2.70 5.61 -3.16
N PHE A 183 -2.05 4.82 -4.02
CA PHE A 183 -1.38 3.56 -3.68
C PHE A 183 -0.14 3.36 -4.56
#